data_AF-A0A9X2UNS7-F1
#
_entry.id   AF-A0A9X2UNS7-F1
#
_cell.length_a   1.000
_cell.length_b   1.000
_cell.length_c   1.000
_cell.angle_alpha   90.00
_cell.angle_beta   90.00
_cell.angle_gamma   90.00
#
_symmetry.space_group_name_H-M   'P 1'
#
loop_
_entity.id
_entity.type
_entity.pdbx_description
1 polymer ?
#
loop_
_entity_poly.entity_id
_entity_poly.type
_entity_poly.pdbx_seq_one_letter_code
_entity_poly.pdbx_strand_id
1 'polypeptide(L)'
;MESPDVDSSGAEDRGKAWAERCPISEESPARREAWRRGWEYRKERGPGTPKMEVAAEMAGSSDLVSEWLEGFGAADRHFSGPEAGPLRL
;
A
#
# COMPACT_ATOMS: atom_id res chain seq x y z
N MET A 1 -24.38 -20.22 21.67
CA MET A 1 -23.02 -19.85 22.10
C MET A 1 -22.04 -20.49 21.15
N GLU A 2 -21.23 -19.82 20.36
CA GLU A 2 -21.07 -18.43 19.90
C GLU A 2 -20.00 -18.59 18.80
N SER A 3 -20.17 -17.89 17.67
CA SER A 3 -19.27 -18.02 16.53
C SER A 3 -17.84 -17.65 16.91
N PRO A 4 -16.80 -18.32 16.37
CA PRO A 4 -15.42 -17.88 16.60
C PRO A 4 -15.19 -16.56 15.88
N ASP A 5 -15.00 -15.49 16.65
CA ASP A 5 -14.47 -14.21 16.20
C ASP A 5 -13.07 -14.40 15.61
N VAL A 6 -13.02 -14.69 14.30
CA VAL A 6 -11.80 -14.66 13.51
C VAL A 6 -11.35 -13.20 13.38
N ASP A 7 -10.36 -12.85 14.19
CA ASP A 7 -9.21 -12.02 13.83
C ASP A 7 -9.50 -10.78 12.97
N SER A 8 -10.28 -9.83 13.50
CA SER A 8 -10.33 -8.47 12.95
C SER A 8 -9.05 -7.67 13.24
N SER A 9 -8.20 -8.12 14.17
CA SER A 9 -6.96 -7.41 14.54
C SER A 9 -5.88 -7.46 13.46
N GLY A 10 -5.73 -8.56 12.71
CA GLY A 10 -4.72 -8.62 11.63
C GLY A 10 -5.04 -7.76 10.41
N ALA A 11 -6.31 -7.46 10.15
CA ALA A 11 -6.75 -6.65 9.01
C ALA A 11 -6.53 -5.15 9.24
N GLU A 12 -6.78 -4.68 10.46
CA GLU A 12 -6.51 -3.29 10.87
C GLU A 12 -5.01 -3.00 10.96
N ASP A 13 -4.22 -3.98 11.43
CA ASP A 13 -2.76 -3.88 11.53
C ASP A 13 -2.09 -3.77 10.14
N ARG A 14 -2.53 -4.62 9.19
CA ARG A 14 -2.11 -4.52 7.78
C ARG A 14 -2.58 -3.22 7.10
N GLY A 15 -3.71 -2.66 7.53
CA GLY A 15 -4.23 -1.38 7.05
C GLY A 15 -3.44 -0.16 7.52
N LYS A 16 -2.56 -0.32 8.53
CA LYS A 16 -1.68 0.73 9.05
C LYS A 16 -0.19 0.47 8.86
N ALA A 17 0.20 -0.73 8.42
CA ALA A 17 1.59 -1.09 8.10
C ALA A 17 2.27 -0.13 7.11
N TRP A 18 1.47 0.51 6.24
CA TRP A 18 1.92 1.54 5.30
C TRP A 18 2.46 2.77 6.06
N ALA A 19 1.82 3.18 7.17
CA ALA A 19 2.12 4.42 7.88
C ALA A 19 3.50 4.39 8.55
N GLU A 20 3.92 3.22 9.05
CA GLU A 20 5.25 2.98 9.64
C GLU A 20 6.36 2.96 8.58
N ARG A 21 6.01 2.66 7.32
CA ARG A 21 6.94 2.51 6.20
C ARG A 21 7.00 3.73 5.30
N CYS A 22 6.03 4.64 5.45
CA CYS A 22 5.95 5.86 4.67
C CYS A 22 7.03 6.84 5.14
N PRO A 23 8.02 7.18 4.28
CA PRO A 23 9.11 8.08 4.65
C PRO A 23 8.70 9.56 4.68
N ILE A 24 7.46 9.87 4.27
CA ILE A 24 6.97 11.24 4.13
C ILE A 24 6.45 11.73 5.48
N SER A 25 6.93 12.89 5.94
CA SER A 25 6.49 13.49 7.21
C SER A 25 5.00 13.84 7.18
N GLU A 26 4.40 13.96 8.36
CA GLU A 26 2.98 14.34 8.51
C GLU A 26 2.70 15.78 8.05
N GLU A 27 3.74 16.60 7.89
CA GLU A 27 3.66 17.99 7.39
C GLU A 27 3.33 18.07 5.89
N SER A 28 3.37 16.95 5.17
CA SER A 28 3.01 16.86 3.74
C SER A 28 1.83 15.91 3.52
N PRO A 29 0.59 16.29 3.91
CA PRO A 29 -0.55 15.38 3.91
C PRO A 29 -0.91 14.85 2.51
N ALA A 30 -0.83 15.69 1.47
CA ALA A 30 -1.12 15.28 0.09
C ALA A 30 -0.12 14.25 -0.44
N ARG A 31 1.18 14.44 -0.15
CA ARG A 31 2.25 13.50 -0.51
C ARG A 31 2.09 12.17 0.22
N ARG A 32 1.80 12.23 1.52
CA ARG A 32 1.55 11.05 2.37
C ARG A 32 0.31 10.28 1.91
N GLU A 33 -0.74 10.99 1.49
CA GLU A 33 -1.94 10.37 0.92
C GLU A 33 -1.67 9.68 -0.42
N ALA A 34 -0.95 10.33 -1.34
CA ALA A 34 -0.58 9.72 -2.62
C ALA A 34 0.22 8.43 -2.42
N TRP A 35 1.19 8.46 -1.50
CA TRP A 35 1.96 7.28 -1.10
C TRP A 35 1.08 6.16 -0.54
N ARG A 36 0.17 6.48 0.40
CA ARG A 36 -0.81 5.50 0.92
C ARG A 36 -1.64 4.88 -0.19
N ARG A 37 -2.12 5.67 -1.15
CA ARG A 37 -2.93 5.17 -2.27
C ARG A 37 -2.14 4.20 -3.15
N GLY A 38 -0.87 4.46 -3.40
CA GLY A 38 0.01 3.52 -4.11
C GLY A 38 0.17 2.19 -3.36
N TRP A 39 0.33 2.26 -2.04
CA TRP A 39 0.43 1.09 -1.18
C TRP A 39 -0.84 0.22 -1.23
N GLU A 40 -2.00 0.82 -0.99
CA GLU A 40 -3.29 0.12 -1.00
C GLU A 40 -3.59 -0.45 -2.41
N TYR A 41 -3.24 0.29 -3.48
CA TYR A 41 -3.39 -0.23 -4.84
C TYR A 41 -2.61 -1.53 -5.05
N ARG A 42 -1.35 -1.60 -4.60
CA ARG A 42 -0.54 -2.82 -4.71
C ARG A 42 -1.12 -3.98 -3.91
N LYS A 43 -1.66 -3.69 -2.72
CA LYS A 43 -2.32 -4.68 -1.86
C LYS A 43 -3.58 -5.27 -2.52
N GLU A 44 -4.37 -4.44 -3.19
CA GLU A 44 -5.60 -4.86 -3.87
C GLU A 44 -5.35 -5.55 -5.21
N ARG A 45 -4.38 -5.06 -6.00
CA ARG A 45 -4.20 -5.47 -7.40
C ARG A 45 -3.14 -6.54 -7.60
N GLY A 46 -2.28 -6.77 -6.61
CA GLY A 46 -1.20 -7.73 -6.72
C GLY A 46 0.06 -7.16 -7.38
N PRO A 47 1.12 -7.99 -7.54
CA PRO A 47 2.40 -7.57 -8.08
C PRO A 47 2.31 -7.11 -9.54
N GLY A 48 3.27 -6.30 -9.95
CA GLY A 48 3.41 -5.85 -11.33
C GLY A 48 3.86 -4.39 -11.43
N THR A 49 3.99 -3.90 -12.66
CA THR A 49 4.30 -2.48 -12.91
C THR A 49 3.00 -1.75 -13.27
N PRO A 50 2.54 -0.79 -12.45
CA PRO A 50 1.37 0.00 -12.78
C PRO A 50 1.66 0.88 -14.00
N LYS A 51 0.65 1.09 -14.86
CA LYS A 51 0.76 2.04 -15.96
C LYS A 51 0.90 3.46 -15.42
N MET A 52 1.69 4.30 -16.09
CA MET A 52 1.91 5.69 -15.68
C MET A 52 0.60 6.50 -15.60
N GLU A 53 -0.32 6.26 -16.53
CA GLU A 53 -1.64 6.90 -16.56
C GLU A 53 -2.48 6.59 -15.31
N VAL A 54 -2.41 5.34 -14.84
CA VAL A 54 -3.10 4.92 -13.61
C VAL A 54 -2.47 5.58 -12.40
N ALA A 55 -1.14 5.67 -12.36
CA ALA A 55 -0.44 6.38 -11.28
C ALA A 55 -0.85 7.87 -11.24
N ALA A 56 -0.90 8.53 -12.40
CA ALA A 56 -1.34 9.93 -12.52
C ALA A 56 -2.80 10.15 -12.08
N GLU A 57 -3.71 9.27 -12.49
CA GLU A 57 -5.12 9.34 -12.08
C GLU A 57 -5.27 9.14 -10.57
N MET A 58 -4.63 8.10 -10.03
CA MET A 58 -4.81 7.69 -8.62
C MET A 58 -4.06 8.58 -7.63
N ALA A 59 -2.94 9.19 -8.05
CA ALA A 59 -2.21 10.17 -7.26
C ALA A 59 -3.01 11.47 -7.03
N GLY A 60 -4.02 11.76 -7.86
CA GLY A 60 -4.85 12.96 -7.77
C GLY A 60 -4.19 14.24 -8.29
N SER A 61 -2.87 14.22 -8.53
CA SER A 61 -2.12 15.29 -9.21
C SER A 61 -0.87 14.70 -9.89
N SER A 62 -0.46 15.29 -11.01
CA SER A 62 0.78 14.91 -11.72
C SER A 62 2.02 15.03 -10.83
N ASP A 63 2.03 15.99 -9.91
CA ASP A 63 3.17 16.28 -9.04
C ASP A 63 3.32 15.25 -7.90
N LEU A 64 2.31 14.39 -7.72
CA LEU A 64 2.26 13.37 -6.67
C LEU A 64 2.47 11.95 -7.21
N VAL A 65 2.71 11.81 -8.52
CA VAL A 65 2.91 10.52 -9.18
C VAL A 65 4.12 9.77 -8.62
N SER A 66 5.19 10.50 -8.32
CA SER A 66 6.39 9.94 -7.72
C SER A 66 6.09 9.32 -6.34
N GLU A 67 5.41 10.05 -5.46
CA GLU A 67 5.01 9.57 -4.14
C GLU A 67 4.08 8.36 -4.23
N TRP A 68 3.15 8.37 -5.19
CA TRP A 68 2.28 7.23 -5.44
C TRP A 68 3.07 5.99 -5.88
N LEU A 69 4.01 6.14 -6.82
CA LEU A 69 4.86 5.03 -7.28
C LEU A 69 5.78 4.51 -6.18
N GLU A 70 6.30 5.40 -5.32
CA GLU A 70 7.09 5.01 -4.15
C GLU A 70 6.27 4.17 -3.17
N GLY A 71 5.03 4.55 -2.91
CA GLY A 71 4.11 3.79 -2.06
C GLY A 71 3.79 2.41 -2.63
N PHE A 72 3.53 2.35 -3.94
CA PHE A 72 3.33 1.09 -4.65
C PHE A 72 4.56 0.19 -4.54
N GLY A 73 5.76 0.72 -4.80
CA GLY A 73 7.01 -0.04 -4.75
C GLY A 73 7.37 -0.50 -3.34
N ALA A 74 7.07 0.31 -2.32
CA ALA A 74 7.24 -0.09 -0.93
C ALA A 74 6.32 -1.25 -0.55
N ALA A 75 5.05 -1.20 -0.97
CA ALA A 75 4.11 -2.30 -0.80
C ALA A 75 4.56 -3.54 -1.57
N ASP A 76 5.08 -3.39 -2.79
CA ASP A 76 5.54 -4.53 -3.58
C ASP A 76 6.71 -5.24 -2.90
N ARG A 77 7.71 -4.51 -2.39
CA ARG A 77 8.78 -5.10 -1.59
C ARG A 77 8.27 -5.77 -0.32
N HIS A 78 7.26 -5.19 0.33
CA HIS A 78 6.69 -5.73 1.56
C HIS A 78 5.92 -7.04 1.31
N PHE A 79 5.11 -7.10 0.27
CA PHE A 79 4.27 -8.25 -0.05
C PHE A 79 4.94 -9.30 -0.95
N SER A 80 6.09 -8.98 -1.56
CA SER A 80 6.85 -9.90 -2.42
C SER A 80 8.13 -10.43 -1.73
N GLY A 81 8.46 -9.97 -0.52
CA GLY A 81 9.62 -10.44 0.25
C GLY A 81 9.42 -11.84 0.86
N PRO A 82 10.49 -12.50 1.35
CA PRO A 82 10.42 -13.84 1.98
C PRO A 82 9.52 -13.91 3.22
N GLU A 83 9.14 -12.77 3.80
CA GLU A 83 8.18 -12.64 4.90
C GLU A 83 6.70 -12.72 4.44
N ALA A 84 6.42 -12.76 3.14
CA ALA A 84 5.06 -12.80 2.59
C ALA A 84 4.31 -14.13 2.83
N GLY A 85 4.96 -15.11 3.45
CA GLY A 85 4.43 -16.47 3.57
C GLY A 85 4.44 -17.21 2.23
N PRO A 86 4.34 -18.55 2.23
CA PRO A 86 4.40 -19.31 0.99
C PRO A 86 3.20 -18.94 0.09
N LEU A 87 3.51 -18.51 -1.14
CA LEU A 87 2.56 -18.51 -2.24
C LEU A 87 2.08 -19.95 -2.41
N ARG A 88 0.86 -20.25 -1.97
CA ARG A 88 0.20 -21.50 -2.34
C ARG A 88 -0.11 -21.46 -3.84
N LEU A 89 0.77 -22.10 -4.60
CA LEU A 89 0.52 -22.58 -5.95
C LEU A 89 -0.50 -23.73 -5.92
#